data_AF-A0A177GBB3-F1
#
_entry.id   AF-A0A177GBB3-F1
#
_cell.length_a   1.000
_cell.length_b   1.000
_cell.length_c   1.000
_cell.angle_alpha   90.00
_cell.angle_beta   90.00
_cell.angle_gamma   90.00
#
_symmetry.space_group_name_H-M   'P 1'
#
loop_
_entity.id
_entity.type
_entity.pdbx_description
1 polymer ?
#
loop_
_entity_poly.entity_id
_entity_poly.type
_entity_poly.pdbx_seq_one_letter_code
_entity_poly.pdbx_strand_id
1 'polypeptide(L)'
;MEVAVEKNGQIRLIQAHSAVDCGPIVFPDGIVAQIQGGLIFGLTMALYNEITLKDGRVEQTNFHNYRMMRLNEAPDIQVHLVSDPDAEIGGIGEVGTVAAAPALANALFAATGKRLRRIPFAKQLGGEKA
;
A
#
# COMPACT_ATOMS: atom_id res chain seq x y z
N MET A 1 -2.95 9.44 3.63
CA MET A 1 -3.00 8.15 4.33
C MET A 1 -2.83 8.41 5.80
N GLU A 2 -3.63 7.76 6.62
CA GLU A 2 -3.61 7.84 8.07
C GLU A 2 -3.20 6.48 8.65
N VAL A 3 -2.28 6.52 9.62
CA VAL A 3 -1.74 5.33 10.29
C VAL A 3 -1.60 5.58 11.77
N ALA A 4 -1.74 4.52 12.57
CA ALA A 4 -1.30 4.49 13.96
C ALA A 4 -0.08 3.57 14.08
N VAL A 5 0.84 3.95 14.96
CA VAL A 5 1.97 3.11 15.35
C VAL A 5 1.87 2.87 16.86
N GLU A 6 1.64 1.62 17.22
CA GLU A 6 1.51 1.20 18.61
C GLU A 6 2.87 1.24 19.34
N LYS A 7 2.84 1.22 20.67
CA LYS A 7 4.08 1.24 21.50
C LYS A 7 5.03 0.07 21.18
N ASN A 8 4.48 -1.06 20.74
CA ASN A 8 5.21 -2.25 20.32
C ASN A 8 5.61 -2.23 18.83
N GLY A 9 5.60 -1.05 18.19
CA GLY A 9 6.00 -0.88 16.80
C GLY A 9 5.02 -1.41 15.76
N GLN A 10 3.88 -1.99 16.16
CA GLN A 10 2.87 -2.47 15.23
C GLN A 10 2.25 -1.31 14.46
N ILE A 11 2.23 -1.43 13.13
CA ILE A 11 1.64 -0.45 12.23
C ILE A 11 0.19 -0.86 11.97
N ARG A 12 -0.74 0.05 12.22
CA ARG A 12 -2.17 -0.09 11.86
C ARG A 12 -2.52 0.94 10.80
N LEU A 13 -3.06 0.47 9.68
CA LEU A 13 -3.59 1.33 8.62
C LEU A 13 -5.01 1.75 9.03
N ILE A 14 -5.29 3.05 8.98
CA ILE A 14 -6.60 3.59 9.40
C ILE A 14 -7.40 3.95 8.15
N GLN A 15 -6.90 4.90 7.37
CA GLN A 15 -7.60 5.43 6.20
C GLN A 15 -6.65 5.75 5.05
N ALA A 16 -7.14 5.58 3.82
CA ALA A 16 -6.47 6.00 2.61
C ALA A 16 -7.43 6.79 1.74
N HIS A 17 -7.04 8.01 1.36
CA HIS A 17 -7.74 8.83 0.38
C HIS A 17 -6.87 8.89 -0.88
N SER A 18 -7.46 8.56 -2.02
CA SER A 18 -6.80 8.62 -3.32
C SER A 18 -7.62 9.47 -4.27
N ALA A 19 -7.07 10.58 -4.74
CA ALA A 19 -7.63 11.33 -5.85
C ALA A 19 -6.91 10.89 -7.13
N VAL A 20 -7.68 10.50 -8.14
CA VAL A 20 -7.13 9.94 -9.37
C VAL A 20 -7.72 10.62 -10.59
N ASP A 21 -6.87 10.81 -11.58
CA ASP A 21 -7.19 11.38 -12.88
C ASP A 21 -6.72 10.39 -13.95
N CYS A 22 -7.63 9.98 -14.83
CA CYS A 22 -7.35 9.17 -16.00
C CYS A 22 -8.01 9.75 -17.26
N GLY A 23 -8.29 11.06 -17.27
CA GLY A 23 -9.08 11.70 -18.32
C GLY A 23 -10.55 11.28 -18.27
N PRO A 24 -11.18 10.99 -19.42
CA PRO A 24 -12.59 10.60 -19.48
C PRO A 24 -12.92 9.34 -18.67
N ILE A 25 -13.96 9.40 -17.83
CA ILE A 25 -14.39 8.28 -16.99
C ILE A 25 -15.35 7.37 -17.77
N VAL A 26 -14.88 6.16 -18.12
CA VAL A 26 -15.67 5.16 -18.85
C VAL A 26 -16.45 4.23 -17.92
N PHE A 27 -15.79 3.69 -16.88
CA PHE A 27 -16.39 2.76 -15.92
C PHE A 27 -15.99 3.13 -14.48
N PRO A 28 -16.77 3.98 -13.80
CA PRO A 28 -16.42 4.53 -12.48
C PRO A 28 -16.13 3.45 -11.43
N ASP A 29 -17.00 2.45 -11.29
CA ASP A 29 -16.85 1.41 -10.26
C ASP A 29 -15.61 0.55 -10.51
N GLY A 30 -15.28 0.30 -11.77
CA GLY A 30 -14.05 -0.40 -12.15
C GLY A 30 -12.81 0.38 -11.75
N ILE A 31 -12.80 1.70 -11.98
CA ILE A 31 -11.70 2.57 -11.55
C ILE A 31 -11.55 2.55 -10.03
N VAL A 32 -12.65 2.70 -9.29
CA VAL A 32 -12.64 2.63 -7.82
C VAL A 32 -12.07 1.30 -7.34
N ALA A 33 -12.54 0.18 -7.89
CA ALA A 33 -12.04 -1.15 -7.56
C ALA A 33 -10.56 -1.34 -7.91
N GLN A 34 -10.09 -0.80 -9.04
CA GLN A 34 -8.67 -0.86 -9.44
C GLN A 34 -7.79 -0.09 -8.45
N ILE A 35 -8.21 1.10 -8.02
CA ILE A 35 -7.45 1.88 -7.05
C ILE A 35 -7.43 1.22 -5.68
N GLN A 36 -8.56 0.68 -5.22
CA GLN A 36 -8.64 -0.07 -3.96
C GLN A 36 -7.74 -1.31 -4.00
N GLY A 37 -7.83 -2.11 -5.05
CA GLY A 37 -7.00 -3.30 -5.23
C GLY A 37 -5.50 -2.98 -5.33
N GLY A 38 -5.15 -1.97 -6.13
CA GLY A 38 -3.76 -1.51 -6.29
C GLY A 38 -3.17 -0.99 -4.98
N LEU A 39 -3.92 -0.20 -4.22
CA LEU A 39 -3.47 0.26 -2.90
C LEU A 39 -3.23 -0.92 -1.95
N ILE A 40 -4.16 -1.88 -1.86
CA ILE A 40 -3.98 -3.07 -1.02
C ILE A 40 -2.74 -3.87 -1.45
N PHE A 41 -2.52 -4.04 -2.74
CA PHE A 41 -1.36 -4.74 -3.29
C PHE A 41 -0.05 -4.01 -2.95
N GLY A 42 0.03 -2.71 -3.20
CA GLY A 42 1.20 -1.90 -2.90
C GLY A 42 1.48 -1.76 -1.39
N LEU A 43 0.45 -1.68 -0.56
CA LEU A 43 0.58 -1.64 0.90
C LEU A 43 1.06 -2.98 1.47
N THR A 44 0.57 -4.09 0.91
CA THR A 44 1.08 -5.43 1.24
C THR A 44 2.58 -5.53 0.96
N MET A 45 3.01 -5.05 -0.21
CA MET A 45 4.42 -4.99 -0.57
C MET A 45 5.21 -4.12 0.41
N ALA A 46 4.73 -2.91 0.68
CA ALA A 46 5.42 -1.95 1.54
C ALA A 46 5.54 -2.43 3.00
N LEU A 47 4.57 -3.17 3.51
CA LEU A 47 4.55 -3.63 4.90
C LEU A 47 5.24 -4.98 5.11
N TYR A 48 5.08 -5.94 4.19
CA TYR A 48 5.37 -7.34 4.47
C TYR A 48 6.21 -8.06 3.43
N ASN A 49 6.08 -7.74 2.14
CA ASN A 49 6.69 -8.57 1.11
C ASN A 49 8.19 -8.38 0.99
N GLU A 50 8.89 -9.50 0.98
CA GLU A 50 10.32 -9.61 0.74
C GLU A 50 10.58 -11.02 0.21
N ILE A 51 11.41 -11.12 -0.82
CA ILE A 51 11.92 -12.40 -1.34
C ILE A 51 13.40 -12.47 -0.94
N THR A 52 13.72 -13.40 -0.05
CA THR A 52 15.11 -13.67 0.38
C THR A 52 15.68 -14.88 -0.36
N LEU A 53 16.99 -14.87 -0.57
CA LEU A 53 17.73 -15.93 -1.25
C LEU A 53 18.71 -16.57 -0.28
N LYS A 54 18.67 -17.90 -0.21
CA LYS A 54 19.65 -18.71 0.53
C LYS A 54 20.10 -19.87 -0.36
N ASP A 55 21.42 -20.04 -0.47
CA ASP A 55 22.04 -21.09 -1.29
C ASP A 55 21.50 -21.13 -2.74
N GLY A 56 21.27 -19.94 -3.32
CA GLY A 56 20.74 -19.77 -4.67
C GLY A 56 19.26 -20.07 -4.85
N ARG A 57 18.49 -20.20 -3.76
CA ARG A 57 17.06 -20.52 -3.79
C ARG A 57 16.23 -19.50 -3.01
N VAL A 58 15.03 -19.23 -3.49
CA VAL A 58 14.02 -18.44 -2.77
C VAL A 58 13.57 -19.17 -1.51
N GLU A 59 13.57 -18.48 -0.38
CA GLU A 59 13.14 -19.07 0.90
C GLU A 59 11.62 -19.05 1.09
N GLN A 60 10.92 -18.03 0.57
CA GLN A 60 9.46 -17.91 0.66
C GLN A 60 8.78 -18.75 -0.41
N THR A 61 7.98 -19.72 0.01
CA THR A 61 7.42 -20.76 -0.86
C THR A 61 5.92 -20.63 -1.07
N ASN A 62 5.18 -19.94 -0.19
CA ASN A 62 3.73 -19.76 -0.28
C ASN A 62 3.26 -18.61 0.65
N PHE A 63 1.97 -18.26 0.70
CA PHE A 63 1.44 -17.13 1.46
C PHE A 63 1.50 -17.24 2.99
N HIS A 64 1.95 -18.39 3.53
CA HIS A 64 2.26 -18.53 4.95
C HIS A 64 3.59 -17.87 5.31
N ASN A 65 4.55 -17.84 4.39
CA ASN A 65 5.87 -17.21 4.57
C ASN A 65 6.13 -16.03 3.61
N TYR A 66 5.28 -15.82 2.58
CA TYR A 66 5.15 -14.59 1.80
C TYR A 66 3.81 -13.90 2.12
N ARG A 67 3.75 -13.16 3.22
CA ARG A 67 2.48 -12.68 3.78
C ARG A 67 1.74 -11.71 2.85
N MET A 68 0.46 -11.99 2.63
CA MET A 68 -0.49 -11.03 2.06
C MET A 68 -1.26 -10.29 3.17
N MET A 69 -1.61 -9.03 2.95
CA MET A 69 -2.50 -8.30 3.86
C MET A 69 -3.84 -9.03 4.03
N ARG A 70 -4.39 -8.99 5.24
CA ARG A 70 -5.69 -9.57 5.57
C ARG A 70 -6.77 -8.48 5.62
N LEU A 71 -8.04 -8.89 5.51
CA LEU A 71 -9.17 -7.96 5.45
C LEU A 71 -9.24 -7.02 6.68
N ASN A 72 -8.91 -7.52 7.86
CA ASN A 72 -8.89 -6.74 9.11
C ASN A 72 -7.71 -5.77 9.23
N GLU A 73 -6.76 -5.80 8.29
CA GLU A 73 -5.57 -4.93 8.24
C GLU A 73 -5.70 -3.87 7.15
N ALA A 74 -6.67 -4.04 6.24
CA ALA A 74 -6.92 -3.10 5.17
C ALA A 74 -7.45 -1.77 5.76
N PRO A 75 -6.93 -0.63 5.29
CA PRO A 75 -7.50 0.67 5.65
C PRO A 75 -8.89 0.82 5.03
N ASP A 76 -9.68 1.74 5.55
CA ASP A 76 -10.83 2.27 4.81
C ASP A 76 -10.32 3.13 3.64
N ILE A 77 -10.70 2.76 2.40
CA ILE A 77 -10.17 3.36 1.16
C ILE A 77 -11.26 4.17 0.47
N GLN A 78 -11.06 5.49 0.44
CA GLN A 78 -11.89 6.47 -0.24
C GLN A 78 -11.23 6.90 -1.56
N VAL A 79 -11.91 6.67 -2.67
CA VAL A 79 -11.43 7.03 -4.02
C VAL A 79 -12.23 8.21 -4.55
N HIS A 80 -11.52 9.26 -4.95
CA HIS A 80 -12.07 10.48 -5.51
C HIS A 80 -11.71 10.53 -6.98
N LEU A 81 -12.71 10.49 -7.85
CA LEU A 81 -12.51 10.53 -9.30
C LEU A 81 -12.45 11.99 -9.76
N VAL A 82 -11.32 12.38 -10.33
CA VAL A 82 -11.14 13.64 -11.03
C VAL A 82 -11.45 13.37 -12.50
N SER A 83 -12.41 14.10 -13.05
CA SER A 83 -12.89 13.89 -14.42
C SER A 83 -12.49 15.07 -15.30
N ASP A 84 -11.77 14.77 -16.38
CA ASP A 84 -11.54 15.70 -17.49
C ASP A 84 -12.04 15.05 -18.80
N PRO A 85 -13.26 15.38 -19.25
CA PRO A 85 -13.86 14.78 -20.44
C PRO A 85 -13.15 15.14 -21.76
N ASP A 86 -12.39 16.23 -21.78
CA ASP A 86 -11.73 16.75 -22.99
C ASP A 86 -10.25 16.32 -23.08
N ALA A 87 -9.72 15.71 -22.01
CA ALA A 87 -8.37 15.15 -21.97
C ALA A 87 -8.24 13.82 -22.73
N GLU A 88 -6.99 13.43 -23.02
CA GLU A 88 -6.69 12.09 -23.53
C GLU A 88 -6.93 11.01 -22.47
N ILE A 89 -7.43 9.84 -22.89
CA ILE A 89 -7.66 8.71 -21.98
C ILE A 89 -6.33 8.20 -21.44
N GLY A 90 -6.21 8.19 -20.10
CA GLY A 90 -5.06 7.69 -19.36
C GLY A 90 -5.23 6.25 -18.86
N GLY A 91 -4.10 5.63 -18.49
CA GLY A 91 -4.09 4.33 -17.82
C GLY A 91 -4.30 4.46 -16.31
N ILE A 92 -4.98 3.49 -15.70
CA ILE A 92 -5.29 3.52 -14.25
C ILE A 92 -4.83 2.28 -13.46
N GLY A 93 -4.42 1.21 -14.15
CA GLY A 93 -4.18 -0.10 -13.53
C GLY A 93 -3.02 -0.15 -12.52
N GLU A 94 -1.99 0.68 -12.70
CA GLU A 94 -0.79 0.66 -11.83
C GLU A 94 -0.80 1.76 -10.76
N VAL A 95 -1.64 2.77 -10.93
CA VAL A 95 -1.59 4.05 -10.18
C VAL A 95 -1.79 3.83 -8.68
N GLY A 96 -2.73 2.97 -8.29
CA GLY A 96 -2.97 2.62 -6.89
C GLY A 96 -1.75 1.96 -6.23
N THR A 97 -1.08 1.07 -6.96
CA THR A 97 0.09 0.32 -6.46
C THR A 97 1.28 1.24 -6.23
N VAL A 98 1.61 2.11 -7.19
CA VAL A 98 2.78 2.99 -7.10
C VAL A 98 2.64 4.04 -6.00
N ALA A 99 1.42 4.49 -5.70
CA ALA A 99 1.15 5.48 -4.67
C ALA A 99 1.28 4.94 -3.23
N ALA A 100 1.10 3.63 -3.03
CA ALA A 100 0.97 3.03 -1.71
C ALA A 100 2.21 3.21 -0.82
N ALA A 101 3.39 2.75 -1.28
CA ALA A 101 4.61 2.77 -0.49
C ALA A 101 5.06 4.19 -0.06
N PRO A 102 5.15 5.20 -0.96
CA PRO A 102 5.56 6.55 -0.55
C PRO A 102 4.53 7.21 0.37
N ALA A 103 3.23 7.01 0.13
CA ALA A 103 2.19 7.57 1.00
C ALA A 103 2.25 6.96 2.42
N LEU A 104 2.51 5.66 2.52
CA LEU A 104 2.73 4.99 3.81
C LEU A 104 4.00 5.47 4.50
N ALA A 105 5.12 5.57 3.78
CA ALA A 105 6.38 6.05 4.34
C ALA A 105 6.27 7.46 4.93
N ASN A 106 5.55 8.35 4.24
CA ASN A 106 5.29 9.71 4.73
C ASN A 106 4.36 9.73 5.95
N ALA A 107 3.31 8.90 5.95
CA ALA A 107 2.41 8.78 7.11
C ALA A 107 3.14 8.23 8.34
N LEU A 108 4.00 7.21 8.17
CA LEU A 108 4.84 6.67 9.23
C LEU A 108 5.84 7.70 9.77
N PHE A 109 6.44 8.50 8.88
CA PHE A 109 7.29 9.60 9.32
C PHE A 109 6.51 10.64 10.14
N ALA A 110 5.32 11.02 9.71
CA ALA A 110 4.47 11.94 10.46
C ALA A 110 4.08 11.38 11.84
N ALA A 111 3.78 10.08 11.93
CA ALA A 111 3.39 9.43 13.18
C ALA A 111 4.56 9.17 14.15
N THR A 112 5.79 8.99 13.65
CA THR A 112 6.92 8.50 14.47
C THR A 112 8.14 9.41 14.52
N GLY A 113 8.23 10.40 13.63
CA GLY A 113 9.44 11.20 13.39
C GLY A 113 10.59 10.42 12.71
N LYS A 114 10.45 9.12 12.43
CA LYS A 114 11.50 8.28 11.83
C LYS A 114 11.31 8.16 10.32
N ARG A 115 12.34 8.49 9.54
CA ARG A 115 12.34 8.32 8.08
C ARG A 115 12.75 6.90 7.69
N LEU A 116 11.77 6.05 7.39
CA LEU A 116 11.99 4.73 6.81
C LEU A 116 12.22 4.84 5.30
N ARG A 117 13.29 4.23 4.80
CA ARG A 117 13.69 4.31 3.37
C ARG A 117 13.85 2.95 2.70
N ARG A 118 13.76 1.87 3.47
CA ARG A 118 13.80 0.49 2.99
C ARG A 118 12.43 -0.11 3.25
N ILE A 119 11.93 -0.94 2.34
CA ILE A 119 10.79 -1.82 2.58
C ILE A 119 11.34 -3.24 2.85
N PRO A 120 10.62 -4.11 3.58
CA PRO A 120 9.30 -3.88 4.21
C PRO A 120 9.36 -3.09 5.53
N PHE A 121 8.39 -2.20 5.77
CA PHE A 121 8.37 -1.29 6.92
C PHE A 121 8.03 -1.96 8.25
N ALA A 122 7.23 -3.04 8.26
CA ALA A 122 6.78 -3.67 9.51
C ALA A 122 7.93 -4.20 10.38
N LYS A 123 9.09 -4.50 9.78
CA LYS A 123 10.28 -4.99 10.48
C LYS A 123 11.15 -3.88 11.11
N GLN A 124 10.80 -2.61 10.94
CA GLN A 124 11.71 -1.49 11.24
C GLN A 124 11.33 -0.62 12.45
N LEU A 125 10.07 -0.67 12.90
CA LEU A 125 9.59 0.18 14.00
C LEU A 125 9.49 -0.52 15.36
N GLY A 126 9.97 -1.77 15.44
CA GLY A 126 10.19 -2.48 16.70
C GLY A 126 9.00 -3.31 17.16
N GLY A 127 8.65 -4.36 16.41
CA GLY A 127 7.98 -5.55 16.91
C GLY A 127 8.93 -6.75 16.74
N GLU A 128 9.60 -7.18 17.81
CA GLU A 128 10.20 -8.52 17.92
C GLU A 128 9.07 -9.54 18.03
N LYS A 129 9.03 -10.74 17.44
CA LYS A 129 9.86 -11.53 16.51
C LYS A 129 8.85 -12.29 15.64
N ALA A 130 9.14 -12.47 14.35
CA ALA A 130 8.54 -13.59 13.61
C ALA A 130 9.18 -14.90 14.10
#